data_AF-A0A6J3S0J9-F1
#
_entry.id   AF-A0A6J3S0J9-F1
#
_cell.length_a   1.000
_cell.length_b   1.000
_cell.length_c   1.000
_cell.angle_alpha   90.00
_cell.angle_beta   90.00
_cell.angle_gamma   90.00
#
_symmetry.space_group_name_H-M   'P 1'
#
loop_
_entity.id
_entity.type
_entity.pdbx_description
1 polymer ?
#
loop_
_entity_poly.entity_id
_entity_poly.type
_entity_poly.pdbx_seq_one_letter_code
_entity_poly.pdbx_strand_id
1 'polypeptide(L)'
;MGSSWVPWVVALLVTVVRLDSSMTQGRDAPEDFVIQAKADCYFTNGTENVQFVVRFIFNLEEYARFDSNLGMFVALTELGQPDAELWNNRPDILARSRASVDALCRHNYKLGAPFTVGRKVQPEVTVYPERIPALQHHNLLLCSVTGAQSEYPWRKMLSGIAAFLVGLVFLLVGIVIHTRARKGPKRSSSSTATLRS
;
A
#
# COMPACT_ATOMS: atom_id res chain seq x y z
N MET A 1 -65.47 28.89 -33.19
CA MET A 1 -65.32 28.17 -31.91
C MET A 1 -63.86 28.27 -31.47
N GLY A 2 -63.56 29.09 -30.45
CA GLY A 2 -62.20 29.31 -29.95
C GLY A 2 -61.73 28.14 -29.10
N SER A 3 -60.50 27.68 -29.34
CA SER A 3 -59.92 26.47 -28.75
C SER A 3 -59.73 26.61 -27.23
N SER A 4 -60.68 26.05 -26.48
CA SER A 4 -60.67 25.89 -25.01
C SER A 4 -59.45 25.10 -24.49
N TRP A 5 -58.66 24.48 -25.37
CA TRP A 5 -57.51 23.65 -25.02
C TRP A 5 -56.22 24.44 -24.83
N VAL A 6 -56.10 25.64 -25.43
CA VAL A 6 -54.88 26.48 -25.32
C VAL A 6 -54.60 26.91 -23.87
N PRO A 7 -55.59 27.36 -23.06
CA PRO A 7 -55.35 27.77 -21.68
C PRO A 7 -54.85 26.62 -20.80
N TRP A 8 -55.37 25.40 -20.99
CA TRP A 8 -54.97 24.23 -20.22
C TRP A 8 -53.55 23.79 -20.55
N VAL A 9 -53.17 23.80 -21.83
CA VAL A 9 -51.79 23.47 -22.23
C VAL A 9 -50.80 24.49 -21.68
N VAL A 10 -51.13 25.78 -21.74
CA VAL A 10 -50.28 26.84 -21.16
C VAL A 10 -50.19 26.71 -19.64
N ALA A 11 -51.30 26.45 -18.95
CA ALA A 11 -51.29 26.22 -17.50
C ALA A 11 -50.44 25.00 -17.12
N LEU A 12 -50.55 23.90 -17.87
CA LEU A 12 -49.81 22.67 -17.62
C LEU A 12 -48.32 22.86 -17.89
N LEU A 13 -47.94 23.56 -18.97
CA LEU A 13 -46.54 23.93 -19.25
C LEU A 13 -45.95 24.83 -18.16
N VAL A 14 -46.69 25.85 -17.70
CA VAL A 14 -46.23 26.72 -16.60
C VAL A 14 -46.06 25.93 -15.29
N THR A 15 -46.94 24.96 -15.03
CA THR A 15 -46.86 24.12 -13.83
C THR A 15 -45.67 23.16 -13.90
N VAL A 16 -45.42 22.55 -15.06
CA VAL A 16 -44.26 21.68 -15.30
C VAL A 16 -42.95 22.46 -15.19
N VAL A 17 -42.85 23.65 -15.80
CA VAL A 17 -41.66 24.52 -15.69
C VAL A 17 -41.43 24.97 -14.24
N ARG A 18 -42.49 25.27 -13.49
CA ARG A 18 -42.38 25.59 -12.05
C ARG A 18 -41.91 24.40 -11.21
N LEU A 19 -42.42 23.20 -11.50
CA LEU A 19 -41.99 21.95 -10.84
C LEU A 19 -40.52 21.64 -11.12
N ASP A 20 -40.07 21.81 -12.36
CA ASP A 20 -38.66 21.66 -12.74
C ASP A 20 -37.77 22.68 -12.03
N SER A 21 -38.18 23.95 -11.96
CA SER A 21 -37.42 24.99 -11.24
C SER A 21 -37.34 24.77 -9.72
N SER A 22 -38.33 24.07 -9.14
CA SER A 22 -38.32 23.70 -7.72
C SER A 22 -37.46 22.47 -7.43
N MET A 23 -37.26 21.58 -8.42
CA MET A 23 -36.39 20.40 -8.30
C MET A 23 -34.92 20.75 -8.60
N THR A 24 -34.65 21.84 -9.33
CA THR A 24 -33.28 22.36 -9.56
C THR A 24 -32.79 23.33 -8.50
N GLN A 25 -33.58 23.63 -7.48
CA GLN A 25 -33.03 24.07 -6.20
C GLN A 25 -32.37 22.85 -5.53
N GLY A 26 -31.28 22.39 -6.15
CA GLY A 26 -30.26 21.64 -5.46
C GLY A 26 -30.00 22.40 -4.18
N ARG A 27 -30.19 21.74 -3.03
CA ARG A 27 -29.87 22.33 -1.73
C ARG A 27 -28.47 22.92 -1.88
N ASP A 28 -28.35 24.23 -1.83
CA ASP A 28 -27.06 24.90 -1.83
C ASP A 28 -26.25 24.18 -0.76
N ALA A 29 -25.19 23.48 -1.19
CA ALA A 29 -24.28 22.88 -0.24
C ALA A 29 -23.76 24.05 0.61
N PRO A 30 -23.71 23.92 1.96
CA PRO A 30 -23.12 24.96 2.77
C PRO A 30 -21.73 25.27 2.20
N GLU A 31 -21.42 26.56 1.98
CA GLU A 31 -20.13 27.02 1.47
C GLU A 31 -19.04 26.81 2.54
N ASP A 32 -18.70 25.56 2.81
CA ASP A 32 -17.65 25.17 3.75
C ASP A 32 -16.34 24.92 2.99
N PHE A 33 -15.24 25.32 3.64
CA PHE A 33 -13.89 24.98 3.18
C PHE A 33 -13.10 24.29 4.29
N VAL A 34 -12.25 23.34 3.90
CA VAL A 34 -11.41 22.57 4.80
C VAL A 34 -9.97 22.61 4.28
N ILE A 35 -9.07 23.12 5.13
CA ILE A 35 -7.62 23.07 4.91
C ILE A 35 -7.03 22.03 5.86
N GLN A 36 -6.22 21.12 5.34
CA GLN A 36 -5.52 20.12 6.13
C GLN A 36 -4.05 20.07 5.75
N ALA A 37 -3.19 19.90 6.75
CA ALA A 37 -1.79 19.53 6.56
C ALA A 37 -1.54 18.18 7.23
N LYS A 38 -1.03 17.21 6.48
CA LYS A 38 -0.68 15.87 7.00
C LYS A 38 0.81 15.66 6.91
N ALA A 39 1.45 15.37 8.03
CA ALA A 39 2.87 15.06 8.12
C ALA A 39 3.04 13.56 8.39
N ASP A 40 3.37 12.82 7.33
CA ASP A 40 3.51 11.37 7.34
C ASP A 40 4.99 10.98 7.44
N CYS A 41 5.29 9.96 8.25
CA CYS A 41 6.59 9.32 8.31
C CYS A 41 6.45 7.84 7.90
N TYR A 42 7.05 7.47 6.78
CA TYR A 42 7.09 6.09 6.30
C TYR A 42 8.41 5.43 6.72
N PHE A 43 8.29 4.31 7.42
CA PHE A 43 9.42 3.57 8.00
C PHE A 43 9.60 2.23 7.28
N THR A 44 10.68 2.11 6.51
CA THR A 44 11.05 0.84 5.86
C THR A 44 12.25 0.26 6.56
N ASN A 45 12.11 -0.98 7.04
CA ASN A 45 13.09 -1.66 7.88
C ASN A 45 13.49 -0.84 9.14
N GLY A 46 12.48 -0.51 9.95
CA GLY A 46 12.68 0.30 11.16
C GLY A 46 13.07 1.73 10.82
N THR A 47 14.21 2.19 11.32
CA THR A 47 14.72 3.53 11.01
C THR A 47 15.73 3.55 9.87
N GLU A 48 16.06 2.45 9.19
CA GLU A 48 17.12 2.49 8.16
C GLU A 48 16.74 3.46 7.02
N ASN A 49 15.58 3.22 6.40
CA ASN A 49 15.04 4.06 5.34
C ASN A 49 13.74 4.74 5.83
N VAL A 50 13.78 6.07 5.93
CA VAL A 50 12.68 6.88 6.46
C VAL A 50 12.36 7.97 5.46
N GLN A 51 11.10 7.98 5.00
CA GLN A 51 10.59 9.03 4.13
C GLN A 51 9.63 9.92 4.93
N PHE A 52 9.93 11.21 4.98
CA PHE A 52 9.04 12.23 5.51
C PHE A 52 8.30 12.93 4.37
N VAL A 53 6.97 13.01 4.50
CA VAL A 53 6.09 13.64 3.51
C VAL A 53 5.15 14.60 4.21
N VAL A 54 5.06 15.84 3.75
CA VAL A 54 4.04 16.79 4.19
C VAL A 54 3.09 17.07 3.05
N ARG A 55 1.80 16.79 3.23
CA ARG A 55 0.74 16.98 2.23
C ARG A 55 -0.13 18.17 2.65
N PHE A 56 -0.35 19.11 1.73
CA PHE A 56 -1.27 20.23 1.91
C PHE A 56 -2.52 19.99 1.07
N ILE A 57 -3.67 19.94 1.74
CA ILE A 57 -4.94 19.48 1.18
C ILE A 57 -5.99 20.56 1.36
N PHE A 58 -6.67 20.93 0.28
CA PHE A 58 -7.79 21.86 0.26
C PHE A 58 -9.03 21.13 -0.25
N ASN A 59 -10.11 21.08 0.54
CA ASN A 59 -11.39 20.45 0.15
C ASN A 59 -11.24 19.04 -0.44
N LEU A 60 -10.33 18.23 0.13
CA LEU A 60 -9.95 16.87 -0.30
C LEU A 60 -8.95 16.78 -1.46
N GLU A 61 -8.60 17.90 -2.10
CA GLU A 61 -7.59 17.95 -3.15
C GLU A 61 -6.21 18.30 -2.58
N GLU A 62 -5.24 17.40 -2.76
CA GLU A 62 -3.86 17.69 -2.37
C GLU A 62 -3.23 18.63 -3.40
N TYR A 63 -2.92 19.86 -2.98
CA TYR A 63 -2.48 20.92 -3.90
C TYR A 63 -0.97 21.11 -3.90
N ALA A 64 -0.29 20.80 -2.80
CA ALA A 64 1.17 20.86 -2.68
C ALA A 64 1.70 19.80 -1.70
N ARG A 65 2.97 19.40 -1.88
CA ARG A 65 3.62 18.36 -1.06
C ARG A 65 5.10 18.64 -0.85
N PHE A 66 5.61 18.47 0.37
CA PHE A 66 7.04 18.23 0.59
C PHE A 66 7.33 16.72 0.56
N ASP A 67 8.33 16.30 -0.21
CA ASP A 67 8.84 14.92 -0.17
C ASP A 67 10.33 14.94 0.17
N SER A 68 10.71 14.31 1.29
CA SER A 68 12.11 14.19 1.70
C SER A 68 13.02 13.49 0.69
N ASN A 69 12.50 12.60 -0.16
CA ASN A 69 13.28 11.95 -1.21
C ASN A 69 13.67 12.94 -2.32
N LEU A 70 12.81 13.93 -2.59
CA LEU A 70 13.10 15.04 -3.49
C LEU A 70 13.85 16.17 -2.77
N GLY A 71 13.65 16.26 -1.45
CA GLY A 71 14.17 17.31 -0.61
C GLY A 71 13.55 18.67 -0.88
N MET A 72 12.37 18.75 -1.51
CA MET A 72 11.72 20.01 -1.86
C MET A 72 10.20 19.91 -1.91
N PHE A 73 9.55 21.07 -1.92
CA PHE A 73 8.12 21.19 -2.12
C PHE A 73 7.78 21.09 -3.62
N VAL A 74 6.71 20.38 -3.94
CA VAL A 74 6.21 20.14 -5.29
C VAL A 74 4.74 20.52 -5.31
N ALA A 75 4.35 21.33 -6.30
CA ALA A 75 2.96 21.62 -6.57
C ALA A 75 2.32 20.45 -7.33
N LEU A 76 1.14 20.03 -6.88
CA LEU A 76 0.34 18.97 -7.53
C LEU A 76 -0.77 19.57 -8.39
N THR A 77 -1.15 20.82 -8.12
CA THR A 77 -2.16 21.59 -8.85
C THR A 77 -1.67 23.02 -9.06
N GLU A 78 -2.34 23.78 -9.93
CA GLU A 78 -2.03 25.19 -10.19
C GLU A 78 -2.11 26.05 -8.93
N LEU A 79 -3.07 25.73 -8.03
CA LEU A 79 -3.22 26.41 -6.74
C LEU A 79 -1.96 26.31 -5.87
N GLY A 80 -1.23 25.19 -5.96
CA GLY A 80 -0.03 24.95 -5.15
C GLY A 80 1.27 25.48 -5.71
N GLN A 81 1.29 25.95 -6.96
CA GLN A 81 2.48 26.51 -7.58
C GLN A 81 3.10 27.68 -6.80
N PRO A 82 2.34 28.74 -6.43
CA PRO A 82 2.91 29.87 -5.70
C PRO A 82 3.48 29.46 -4.34
N ASP A 83 2.81 28.55 -3.64
CA ASP A 83 3.25 28.04 -2.34
C ASP A 83 4.55 27.22 -2.45
N ALA A 84 4.62 26.29 -3.42
CA ALA A 84 5.81 25.48 -3.64
C ALA A 84 7.02 26.33 -4.03
N GLU A 85 6.85 27.31 -4.93
CA GLU A 85 7.91 28.24 -5.31
C GLU A 85 8.38 29.09 -4.12
N LEU A 86 7.45 29.64 -3.34
CA LEU A 86 7.75 30.44 -2.16
C LEU A 86 8.54 29.63 -1.11
N TRP A 87 8.08 28.43 -0.77
CA TRP A 87 8.72 27.61 0.26
C TRP A 87 10.08 27.07 -0.19
N ASN A 88 10.25 26.75 -1.47
CA ASN A 88 11.55 26.32 -2.00
C ASN A 88 12.58 27.46 -2.03
N ASN A 89 12.14 28.71 -2.21
CA ASN A 89 13.01 29.89 -2.14
C ASN A 89 13.33 30.33 -0.70
N ARG A 90 12.75 29.68 0.31
CA ARG A 90 12.96 29.96 1.74
C ARG A 90 13.89 28.90 2.37
N PRO A 91 15.20 29.19 2.52
CA PRO A 91 16.17 28.19 2.97
C PRO A 91 15.89 27.70 4.40
N ASP A 92 15.32 28.55 5.26
CA ASP A 92 14.91 28.21 6.62
C ASP A 92 13.82 27.13 6.66
N ILE A 93 12.83 27.24 5.77
CA ILE A 93 11.71 26.29 5.66
C ILE A 93 12.22 24.98 5.05
N LEU A 94 12.93 25.07 3.93
CA LEU A 94 13.42 23.91 3.20
C LEU A 94 14.41 23.07 4.03
N ALA A 95 15.33 23.71 4.75
CA ALA A 95 16.26 23.03 5.65
C ALA A 95 15.54 22.36 6.81
N ARG A 96 14.56 23.04 7.43
CA ARG A 96 13.75 22.45 8.51
C ARG A 96 12.97 21.24 8.03
N SER A 97 12.31 21.31 6.87
CA SER A 97 11.56 20.19 6.30
C SER A 97 12.44 18.98 6.01
N ARG A 98 13.65 19.20 5.49
CA ARG A 98 14.65 18.12 5.30
C ARG A 98 15.09 17.50 6.62
N ALA A 99 15.34 18.33 7.63
CA ALA A 99 15.77 17.88 8.95
C ALA A 99 14.68 17.09 9.71
N SER A 100 13.40 17.23 9.35
CA SER A 100 12.29 16.51 9.98
C SER A 100 12.39 14.99 9.89
N VAL A 101 13.11 14.43 8.90
CA VAL A 101 13.36 12.98 8.83
C VAL A 101 14.03 12.48 10.11
N ASP A 102 15.07 13.18 10.57
CA ASP A 102 15.80 12.78 11.77
C ASP A 102 15.19 13.35 13.04
N ALA A 103 14.89 14.65 13.03
CA ALA A 103 14.42 15.39 14.20
C ALA A 103 13.03 14.97 14.66
N LEU A 104 12.16 14.54 13.74
CA LEU A 104 10.79 14.16 14.04
C LEU A 104 10.57 12.65 13.83
N CYS A 105 10.77 12.14 12.61
CA CYS A 105 10.41 10.76 12.31
C CYS A 105 11.27 9.75 13.08
N ARG A 106 12.61 9.79 12.94
CA ARG A 106 13.49 8.83 13.65
C ARG A 106 13.41 9.02 15.16
N HIS A 107 13.33 10.25 15.63
CA HIS A 107 13.19 10.55 17.05
C HIS A 107 11.93 9.91 17.63
N ASN A 108 10.77 10.16 17.03
CA ASN A 108 9.49 9.62 17.51
C ASN A 108 9.40 8.10 17.32
N TYR A 109 9.99 7.54 16.27
CA TYR A 109 10.04 6.09 16.10
C TYR A 109 10.80 5.43 17.26
N LYS A 110 11.96 5.97 17.66
CA LYS A 110 12.73 5.43 18.78
C LYS A 110 11.96 5.48 20.10
N LEU A 111 11.21 6.55 20.34
CA LEU A 111 10.35 6.67 21.52
C LEU A 111 9.15 5.73 21.46
N GLY A 112 8.52 5.62 20.28
CA GLY A 112 7.26 4.92 20.07
C GLY A 112 7.37 3.41 19.89
N ALA A 113 8.44 2.94 19.25
CA ALA A 113 8.61 1.56 18.83
C ALA A 113 8.43 0.53 19.96
N PRO A 114 8.90 0.75 21.21
CA PRO A 114 8.70 -0.23 22.28
C PRO A 114 7.24 -0.56 22.58
N PHE A 115 6.31 0.38 22.42
CA PHE A 115 4.90 0.21 22.78
C PHE A 115 3.94 0.16 21.59
N THR A 116 4.40 0.49 20.37
CA THR A 116 3.61 0.35 19.13
C THR A 116 4.10 -0.84 18.31
N VAL A 117 5.30 -0.77 17.75
CA VAL A 117 5.85 -1.77 16.83
C VAL A 117 6.23 -3.06 17.54
N GLY A 118 6.80 -2.96 18.74
CA GLY A 118 7.20 -4.11 19.56
C GLY A 118 6.05 -4.76 20.33
N ARG A 119 4.85 -4.16 20.30
CA ARG A 119 3.69 -4.65 21.05
C ARG A 119 3.18 -5.94 20.40
N LYS A 120 3.05 -6.99 21.22
CA LYS A 120 2.44 -8.26 20.83
C LYS A 120 1.25 -8.55 21.72
N VAL A 121 0.11 -8.84 21.10
CA VAL A 121 -1.12 -9.24 21.80
C VAL A 121 -1.41 -10.69 21.42
N GLN A 122 -1.59 -11.55 22.41
CA GLN A 122 -1.96 -12.94 22.17
C GLN A 122 -3.42 -12.98 21.67
N PRO A 123 -3.69 -13.61 20.52
CA PRO A 123 -5.06 -13.75 20.03
C PRO A 123 -5.82 -14.82 20.82
N GLU A 124 -7.12 -14.64 20.89
CA GLU A 124 -8.06 -15.64 21.37
C GLU A 124 -8.59 -16.43 20.17
N VAL A 125 -8.66 -17.76 20.30
CA VAL A 125 -9.07 -18.66 19.22
C VAL A 125 -10.25 -19.50 19.69
N THR A 126 -11.36 -19.42 18.97
CA THR A 126 -12.56 -20.20 19.23
C THR A 126 -12.95 -21.00 18.00
N VAL A 127 -13.24 -22.29 18.18
CA VAL A 127 -13.65 -23.20 17.10
C VAL A 127 -15.06 -23.67 17.39
N TYR A 128 -15.96 -23.47 16.43
CA TYR A 128 -17.35 -23.88 16.56
C TYR A 128 -17.90 -24.39 15.23
N PRO A 129 -18.87 -25.31 15.25
CA PRO A 129 -19.54 -25.77 14.03
C PRO A 129 -20.38 -24.63 13.44
N GLU A 130 -20.22 -24.40 12.14
CA GLU A 130 -21.04 -23.44 11.41
C GLU A 130 -22.43 -24.04 11.18
N ARG A 131 -23.49 -23.35 11.61
CA ARG A 131 -24.86 -23.80 11.37
C ARG A 131 -25.30 -23.39 9.97
N ILE A 132 -25.08 -24.26 8.99
CA ILE A 132 -25.51 -24.03 7.60
C ILE A 132 -26.93 -24.60 7.40
N PRO A 133 -27.85 -23.88 6.72
CA PRO A 133 -29.12 -24.46 6.26
C PRO A 133 -28.88 -25.69 5.36
N ALA A 134 -29.82 -26.64 5.40
CA ALA A 134 -29.70 -28.05 4.97
C ALA A 134 -29.31 -28.38 3.50
N LEU A 135 -28.70 -27.47 2.73
CA LEU A 135 -28.34 -27.68 1.32
C LEU A 135 -26.85 -27.94 1.04
N GLN A 136 -25.95 -27.85 2.03
CA GLN A 136 -24.52 -28.08 1.82
C GLN A 136 -24.05 -29.36 2.52
N HIS A 137 -23.49 -30.28 1.73
CA HIS A 137 -23.15 -31.66 2.13
C HIS A 137 -21.84 -31.78 2.95
N HIS A 138 -21.38 -30.69 3.56
CA HIS A 138 -20.11 -30.64 4.28
C HIS A 138 -20.28 -29.96 5.63
N ASN A 139 -19.81 -30.62 6.70
CA ASN A 139 -19.74 -30.03 8.04
C ASN A 139 -18.59 -29.02 8.05
N LEU A 140 -18.91 -27.72 8.14
CA LEU A 140 -17.92 -26.65 8.23
C LEU A 140 -17.63 -26.31 9.71
N LEU A 141 -16.36 -26.17 10.06
CA LEU A 141 -15.91 -25.63 11.34
C LEU A 141 -15.40 -24.21 11.12
N LEU A 142 -15.94 -23.24 11.85
CA LEU A 142 -15.45 -21.87 11.84
C LEU A 142 -14.41 -21.68 12.96
N CYS A 143 -13.26 -21.14 12.58
CA CYS A 143 -12.20 -20.73 13.50
C CYS A 143 -12.21 -19.20 13.61
N SER A 144 -12.80 -18.68 14.67
CA SER A 144 -12.80 -17.24 14.94
C SER A 144 -11.57 -16.88 15.76
N VAL A 145 -10.74 -15.98 15.22
CA VAL A 145 -9.53 -15.47 15.87
C VAL A 145 -9.75 -14.00 16.21
N THR A 146 -9.88 -13.69 17.49
CA THR A 146 -10.13 -12.33 18.01
C THR A 146 -8.89 -11.80 18.72
N GLY A 147 -8.78 -10.47 18.83
CA GLY A 147 -7.67 -9.83 19.55
C GLY A 147 -6.29 -9.94 18.89
N ALA A 148 -6.19 -10.59 17.72
CA ALA A 148 -4.97 -10.61 16.93
C ALA A 148 -4.63 -9.20 16.44
N GLN A 149 -3.43 -8.71 16.78
CA GLN A 149 -2.84 -7.57 16.08
C GLN A 149 -2.12 -8.09 14.83
N SER A 150 -2.36 -7.43 13.68
CA SER A 150 -1.77 -7.82 12.40
C SER A 150 -0.24 -7.73 12.48
N GLU A 151 0.44 -8.87 12.56
CA GLU A 151 1.88 -8.96 12.38
C GLU A 151 2.19 -8.87 10.88
N TYR A 152 2.94 -7.85 10.42
CA TYR A 152 3.52 -7.82 9.07
C TYR A 152 4.62 -8.90 8.96
N PRO A 153 4.40 -10.04 8.28
CA PRO A 153 5.26 -11.21 8.47
C PRO A 153 6.29 -11.34 7.35
N TRP A 154 7.33 -10.50 7.35
CA TRP A 154 8.51 -10.70 6.49
C TRP A 154 9.24 -12.02 6.80
N ARG A 155 9.13 -12.54 8.05
CA ARG A 155 9.69 -13.84 8.46
C ARG A 155 9.15 -15.03 7.65
N LYS A 156 7.97 -14.92 7.04
CA LYS A 156 7.38 -16.01 6.23
C LYS A 156 8.05 -16.12 4.86
N MET A 157 8.57 -15.02 4.28
CA MET A 157 9.24 -15.04 2.97
C MET A 157 10.63 -15.71 3.04
N LEU A 158 11.36 -15.53 4.14
CA LEU A 158 12.71 -16.13 4.31
C LEU A 158 12.69 -17.66 4.39
N SER A 159 11.60 -18.25 4.88
CA SER A 159 11.43 -19.71 4.89
C SER A 159 11.25 -20.28 3.48
N GLY A 160 10.61 -19.53 2.57
CA GLY A 160 10.38 -19.97 1.19
C GLY A 160 11.66 -19.97 0.35
N ILE A 161 12.50 -18.94 0.52
CA ILE A 161 13.78 -18.81 -0.20
C ILE A 161 14.73 -19.94 0.20
N ALA A 162 14.81 -20.28 1.49
CA ALA A 162 15.66 -21.38 1.97
C ALA A 162 15.27 -22.73 1.33
N ALA A 163 13.97 -23.03 1.25
CA ALA A 163 13.49 -24.27 0.63
C ALA A 163 13.78 -24.33 -0.87
N PHE A 164 13.63 -23.21 -1.58
CA PHE A 164 13.89 -23.13 -3.01
C PHE A 164 15.38 -23.32 -3.35
N LEU A 165 16.28 -22.71 -2.57
CA LEU A 165 17.73 -22.87 -2.74
C LEU A 165 18.18 -24.31 -2.49
N VAL A 166 17.63 -24.96 -1.46
CA VAL A 166 17.91 -26.38 -1.17
C VAL A 166 17.45 -27.26 -2.35
N GLY A 167 16.25 -27.01 -2.89
CA GLY A 167 15.74 -27.73 -4.06
C GLY A 167 16.62 -27.58 -5.31
N LEU A 168 17.11 -26.36 -5.59
CA LEU A 168 18.03 -26.12 -6.71
C LEU A 168 19.34 -26.90 -6.56
N VAL A 169 19.91 -26.98 -5.36
CA VAL A 169 21.12 -27.76 -5.10
C VAL A 169 20.89 -29.24 -5.39
N PHE A 170 19.79 -29.82 -4.91
CA PHE A 170 19.45 -31.22 -5.19
C PHE A 170 19.24 -31.48 -6.68
N LEU A 171 18.60 -30.56 -7.39
CA LEU A 171 18.35 -30.69 -8.83
C LEU A 171 19.67 -30.63 -9.62
N LEU A 172 20.56 -29.70 -9.28
CA LEU A 172 21.90 -29.61 -9.89
C LEU A 172 22.73 -30.87 -9.62
N VAL A 173 22.76 -31.36 -8.37
CA VAL A 173 23.47 -32.60 -8.01
C VAL A 173 22.87 -33.79 -8.77
N GLY A 174 21.54 -33.88 -8.86
CA GLY A 174 20.85 -34.90 -9.64
C GLY A 174 21.21 -34.88 -11.13
N ILE A 175 21.26 -33.69 -11.74
CA ILE A 175 21.70 -33.53 -13.14
C ILE A 175 23.16 -33.96 -13.31
N VAL A 176 24.05 -33.58 -12.38
CA VAL A 176 25.47 -33.97 -12.45
C VAL A 176 25.62 -35.49 -12.34
N ILE A 177 24.93 -36.13 -11.40
CA ILE A 177 24.94 -37.59 -11.26
C ILE A 177 24.37 -38.25 -12.52
N HIS A 178 23.24 -37.76 -13.04
CA HIS A 178 22.60 -38.30 -14.24
C HIS A 178 23.50 -38.18 -15.49
N THR A 179 24.17 -37.04 -15.66
CA THR A 179 25.09 -36.81 -16.79
C THR A 179 26.38 -37.62 -16.66
N ARG A 180 26.87 -37.86 -15.44
CA ARG A 180 28.00 -38.79 -15.20
C ARG A 180 27.61 -40.24 -15.45
N ALA A 181 26.42 -40.66 -15.03
CA ALA A 181 25.89 -42.01 -15.29
C ALA A 181 25.72 -42.25 -16.80
N ARG A 182 25.24 -41.26 -17.56
CA ARG A 182 25.14 -41.37 -19.04
C ARG A 182 26.50 -41.40 -19.75
N LYS A 183 27.56 -40.83 -19.16
CA LYS A 183 28.87 -40.72 -19.85
C LYS A 183 29.80 -41.93 -19.65
N GLY A 184 29.54 -42.83 -18.69
CA GLY A 184 30.43 -43.97 -18.39
C GLY A 184 31.85 -43.53 -17.96
N PRO A 185 32.61 -44.36 -17.22
CA PRO A 185 33.93 -43.95 -16.73
C PRO A 185 34.94 -43.86 -17.89
N LYS A 186 35.43 -42.66 -18.22
CA LYS A 186 36.60 -42.49 -19.10
C LYS A 186 37.86 -42.89 -18.31
N ARG A 187 38.43 -44.06 -18.62
CA ARG A 187 39.78 -44.49 -18.19
C ARG A 187 40.82 -43.49 -18.70
N SER A 188 41.52 -42.81 -17.80
CA SER A 188 42.79 -42.14 -18.12
C SER A 188 43.94 -43.14 -17.94
N SER A 189 44.66 -43.43 -19.03
CA SER A 189 45.89 -44.23 -18.99
C SER A 189 47.07 -43.37 -18.56
N SER A 190 47.92 -43.88 -17.66
CA SER A 190 49.25 -43.33 -17.38
C SER A 190 50.19 -44.44 -16.87
N SER A 191 50.93 -45.01 -17.83
CA SER A 191 52.26 -45.64 -17.84
C SER A 191 52.90 -46.23 -16.58
N THR A 192 53.38 -47.49 -16.68
CA THR A 192 54.73 -47.88 -16.21
C THR A 192 55.29 -49.10 -16.99
N ALA A 193 56.45 -48.84 -17.64
CA ALA A 193 57.60 -49.68 -18.02
C ALA A 193 57.48 -51.17 -18.42
N THR A 194 58.12 -51.52 -19.55
CA THR A 194 58.80 -52.83 -19.71
C THR A 194 60.07 -52.70 -20.56
N LEU A 195 61.22 -53.06 -19.98
CA LEU A 195 62.48 -53.42 -20.65
C LEU A 195 62.28 -54.64 -21.58
N ARG A 196 62.97 -54.69 -22.73
CA ARG A 196 63.96 -55.76 -23.03
C ARG A 196 64.63 -55.62 -24.42
N SER A 197 65.94 -55.95 -24.37
CA SER A 197 66.85 -56.56 -25.36
C SER A 197 66.98 -55.96 -26.75
#